data_AF-A0A662GN66-F1
#
_entry.id   AF-A0A662GN66-F1
#
_cell.length_a   1.000
_cell.length_b   1.000
_cell.length_c   1.000
_cell.angle_alpha   90.00
_cell.angle_beta   90.00
_cell.angle_gamma   90.00
#
_symmetry.space_group_name_H-M   'P 1'
#
loop_
_entity.id
_entity.type
_entity.pdbx_description
1 polymer ?
#
loop_
_entity_poly.entity_id
_entity_poly.type
_entity_poly.pdbx_seq_one_letter_code
_entity_poly.pdbx_strand_id
1 'polypeptide(L)' 'MSSLLTPKELRELRKRAGLTQKELARRAGVSQSLIARIESGSVDPRLSTLRRILQALEDYVSEQLTAKD' A
#
# COMPACT_ATOMS: atom_id res chain seq x y z
N MET A 1 2.15 20.12 5.24
CA MET A 1 2.53 18.69 5.30
C MET A 1 3.07 18.32 3.94
N SER A 2 4.37 18.01 3.86
CA SER A 2 5.04 17.62 2.62
C SER A 2 4.33 16.40 2.03
N SER A 3 3.66 16.57 0.90
CA SER A 3 2.79 15.58 0.25
C SER A 3 3.63 14.43 -0.30
N LEU A 4 3.82 13.38 0.50
CA LEU A 4 4.59 12.20 0.06
C LEU A 4 3.74 11.19 -0.72
N LEU A 5 2.41 11.15 -0.51
CA LEU A 5 1.49 10.28 -1.24
C LEU A 5 0.04 10.61 -0.86
N THR A 6 -0.86 10.76 -1.83
CA THR A 6 -2.30 10.91 -1.60
C THR A 6 -3.00 9.55 -1.45
N PRO A 7 -4.19 9.50 -0.79
CA PRO A 7 -5.06 8.32 -0.78
C PRO A 7 -5.31 7.70 -2.16
N LYS A 8 -5.47 8.54 -3.18
CA LYS A 8 -5.71 8.12 -4.56
C LYS A 8 -4.48 7.45 -5.16
N GLU A 9 -3.30 8.04 -4.98
CA GLU A 9 -2.04 7.47 -5.46
C GLU A 9 -1.76 6.11 -4.81
N LEU A 10 -1.99 5.97 -3.50
CA LEU A 10 -1.85 4.67 -2.83
C LEU A 10 -2.72 3.59 -3.45
N ARG A 11 -4.01 3.92 -3.68
CA ARG A 11 -4.96 3.00 -4.31
C ARG A 11 -4.51 2.59 -5.71
N GLU A 12 -4.02 3.52 -6.50
CA GLU A 12 -3.57 3.25 -7.87
C GLU A 12 -2.28 2.42 -7.89
N LEU A 13 -1.32 2.68 -7.00
CA LEU A 13 -0.14 1.82 -6.85
C LEU A 13 -0.54 0.38 -6.50
N ARG A 14 -1.43 0.19 -5.52
CA ARG A 14 -1.93 -1.13 -5.16
C ARG A 14 -2.59 -1.85 -6.35
N LYS A 15 -3.44 -1.16 -7.11
CA LYS A 15 -4.12 -1.73 -8.27
C LYS A 15 -3.13 -2.09 -9.39
N ARG A 16 -2.12 -1.27 -9.64
CA ARG A 16 -1.07 -1.56 -10.64
C ARG A 16 -0.26 -2.80 -10.25
N ALA A 17 -0.06 -3.02 -8.96
CA ALA A 17 0.50 -4.25 -8.43
C ALA A 17 -0.48 -5.45 -8.48
N GLY A 18 -1.74 -5.28 -8.91
CA GLY A 18 -2.72 -6.36 -8.93
C GLY A 18 -3.13 -6.87 -7.55
N LEU A 19 -2.83 -6.13 -6.48
CA LEU A 19 -3.12 -6.54 -5.11
C LEU A 19 -4.53 -6.14 -4.69
N THR A 20 -5.21 -7.01 -3.95
CA THR A 20 -6.41 -6.62 -3.21
C THR A 20 -6.02 -5.81 -1.96
N GLN A 21 -6.96 -5.05 -1.38
CA GLN A 21 -6.70 -4.36 -0.10
C GLN A 21 -6.35 -5.34 1.02
N LYS A 22 -6.97 -6.52 1.03
CA LYS A 22 -6.68 -7.59 2.00
C LYS A 22 -5.25 -8.10 1.85
N GLU A 23 -4.80 -8.29 0.61
CA GLU A 23 -3.45 -8.79 0.33
C GLU A 23 -2.38 -7.76 0.68
N LEU A 24 -2.58 -6.48 0.32
CA LEU A 24 -1.68 -5.40 0.74
C LEU A 24 -1.63 -5.28 2.26
N ALA A 25 -2.78 -5.37 2.94
CA ALA A 25 -2.85 -5.30 4.40
C ALA A 25 -2.05 -6.44 5.06
N ARG A 26 -2.20 -7.67 4.54
CA ARG A 26 -1.46 -8.84 5.01
C ARG A 26 0.05 -8.63 4.88
N ARG A 27 0.53 -8.16 3.72
CA ARG A 27 1.95 -7.90 3.46
C ARG A 27 2.51 -6.76 4.33
N ALA A 28 1.74 -5.69 4.50
CA ALA A 28 2.13 -4.56 5.34
C ALA A 28 1.99 -4.84 6.86
N GLY A 29 1.36 -5.95 7.24
CA GLY A 29 1.06 -6.32 8.63
C GLY A 29 0.07 -5.37 9.33
N VAL A 30 -0.94 -4.92 8.59
CA VAL A 30 -2.02 -4.04 9.08
C VAL A 30 -3.39 -4.66 8.78
N SER A 31 -4.47 -4.06 9.27
CA SER A 31 -5.82 -4.52 8.96
C SER A 31 -6.27 -4.07 7.57
N GLN A 32 -7.09 -4.88 6.89
CA GLN A 32 -7.70 -4.51 5.61
C GLN A 32 -8.56 -3.25 5.74
N SER A 33 -9.29 -3.10 6.85
CA SER A 33 -10.10 -1.92 7.13
C SER A 33 -9.25 -0.65 7.23
N LEU A 34 -8.02 -0.73 7.76
CA LEU A 34 -7.10 0.42 7.78
C LEU A 34 -6.69 0.82 6.36
N ILE A 35 -6.32 -0.14 5.49
CA ILE A 35 -6.03 0.15 4.07
C ILE A 35 -7.23 0.81 3.39
N ALA A 36 -8.44 0.26 3.57
CA ALA A 36 -9.65 0.81 2.98
C ALA A 36 -9.91 2.26 3.42
N ARG A 37 -9.71 2.55 4.71
CA ARG A 37 -9.88 3.89 5.27
C ARG A 37 -8.84 4.89 4.79
N ILE A 38 -7.58 4.45 4.63
CA ILE A 38 -6.51 5.29 4.08
C ILE A 38 -6.82 5.60 2.62
N GLU A 39 -7.13 4.59 1.80
CA GLU A 39 -7.43 4.76 0.36
C GLU A 39 -8.68 5.60 0.10
N SER A 40 -9.61 5.69 1.04
CA SER A 40 -10.79 6.57 0.95
C SER A 40 -10.52 7.98 1.48
N GLY A 41 -9.36 8.24 2.10
CA GLY A 41 -9.05 9.51 2.75
C GLY A 41 -9.78 9.73 4.08
N SER A 42 -10.43 8.69 4.63
CA SER A 42 -11.16 8.77 5.90
C SER A 42 -10.27 8.68 7.15
N VAL A 43 -8.97 8.45 6.97
CA VAL A 43 -7.97 8.50 8.04
C VAL A 43 -6.62 8.91 7.45
N ASP A 44 -5.90 9.74 8.20
CA ASP A 44 -4.49 10.02 7.94
C ASP A 44 -3.63 8.98 8.68
N PRO A 45 -2.87 8.12 7.97
CA PRO A 45 -2.02 7.14 8.61
C PRO A 45 -0.83 7.79 9.30
N ARG A 46 -0.35 7.17 10.39
CA ARG A 46 0.97 7.50 10.93
C ARG A 46 2.04 7.26 9.85
N LEU A 47 3.10 8.06 9.87
CA LEU A 47 4.24 7.90 8.95
C LEU A 47 4.81 6.48 8.97
N SER A 48 4.91 5.85 10.14
CA SER A 48 5.35 4.46 10.29
C SER A 48 4.43 3.47 9.58
N THR A 49 3.12 3.70 9.62
CA THR A 49 2.13 2.86 8.91
C THR A 49 2.25 3.04 7.41
N LEU A 50 2.37 4.30 6.94
CA LEU A 50 2.54 4.59 5.51
C LEU A 50 3.82 3.93 4.97
N ARG A 51 4.94 4.03 5.69
CA ARG A 51 6.21 3.38 5.33
C ARG A 51 6.07 1.86 5.18
N ARG A 52 5.40 1.19 6.12
CA ARG A 52 5.16 -0.26 6.05
C ARG A 52 4.33 -0.66 4.84
N ILE A 53 3.33 0.15 4.48
CA ILE A 53 2.47 -0.08 3.32
C ILE A 53 3.28 0.09 2.02
N LEU A 54 4.09 1.14 1.93
CA LEU A 54 4.93 1.40 0.76
C LEU A 54 6.01 0.33 0.59
N GLN A 55 6.69 -0.07 1.67
CA GLN A 55 7.67 -1.16 1.63
C GLN A 55 7.04 -2.46 1.11
N ALA A 56 5.85 -2.81 1.61
CA ALA A 56 5.14 -4.01 1.16
C ALA A 56 4.74 -3.98 -0.33
N LEU A 57 4.50 -2.80 -0.90
CA LEU A 57 4.27 -2.64 -2.34
C LEU A 57 5.57 -2.80 -3.13
N GLU A 58 6.64 -2.17 -2.66
CA GLU A 58 7.96 -2.20 -3.29
C GLU A 58 8.52 -3.63 -3.33
N ASP A 59 8.51 -4.32 -2.20
CA ASP A 59 8.95 -5.71 -2.08
C ASP A 59 8.17 -6.63 -3.03
N TYR A 60 6.85 -6.49 -3.09
CA TYR A 60 6.01 -7.29 -3.97
C TYR A 60 6.30 -7.04 -5.46
N VAL A 61 6.50 -5.78 -5.85
CA VAL A 61 6.84 -5.45 -7.25
C VAL A 61 8.20 -6.01 -7.61
N SER A 62 9.18 -5.92 -6.71
CA SER A 62 10.50 -6.53 -6.89
C SER A 62 10.43 -8.05 -7.02
N GLU A 63 9.66 -8.75 -6.18
CA GLU A 63 9.41 -10.19 -6.28
C GLU A 63 8.87 -10.57 -7.68
N GLN A 64 7.88 -9.82 -8.18
CA GLN A 64 7.25 -10.10 -9.48
C GLN A 64 8.15 -9.82 -10.69
N LEU A 65 9.12 -8.91 -10.55
CA LEU A 65 10.13 -8.67 -11.58
C LEU A 65 11.12 -9.84 -11.63
N THR A 66 11.59 -10.32 -10.48
CA THR A 66 12.53 -11.45 -10.41
C THR A 66 11.93 -12.80 -10.80
N ALA A 67 10.61 -12.95 -10.71
CA ALA A 67 9.92 -14.20 -11.05
C ALA A 67 9.58 -14.36 -12.55
N LYS A 68 9.89 -13.35 -13.38
CA LYS A 68 9.63 -13.34 -14.82
C LYS A 68 10.86 -13.59 -15.69
N ASP A 69 12.01 -13.83 -15.07
CA ASP A 69 13.26 -14.29 -15.71
C ASP A 69 13.39 -15.82 -15.60
#